data_AF-A0A1I1PP89-F1
#
_entry.id   AF-A0A1I1PP89-F1
#
_cell.length_a   1.000
_cell.length_b   1.000
_cell.length_c   1.000
_cell.angle_alpha   90.00
_cell.angle_beta   90.00
_cell.angle_gamma   90.00
#
_symmetry.space_group_name_H-M   'P 1'
#
loop_
_entity.id
_entity.type
_entity.pdbx_description
1 polymer ?
#
loop_
_entity_poly.entity_id
_entity_poly.type
_entity_poly.pdbx_seq_one_letter_code
_entity_poly.pdbx_strand_id
1 'polypeptide(L)'
;MIASTFHLARLLLAWLGCYLFFCILANETIFEPLDRDPGGYFAVVALLLGTWVASGVFSHIRRVRLVAGALNGSTLSNRQRRQIEIPFEAGEAFDLIDAAIRELPGAEIVDSARDSLQVRAKVTRIDPYGGNDRNTGERHVASWALDHFGARRNQILATVTPNGDDAGSVTLICEPENAAWTDLFLVDHGTNLENAEAIARAITRRVAARRRGEQAQVRQSATEKELTVAKLNLLHAQVEPHFLYNTLASAQVLTRSDPARADEMLGNLIQYLRHSLPRTEDAPSTIGEELERARAYLDILKIRMGPRLQLQVDIPDALRGVLFPTMMLQTLVENAIKHGLEPKPGGGTVWILARQVDSAVAVTVADDGRGFTAEGGGTGVGLRNVRERLRLAYGNAASFSIVANFPSGVAATIMVPNAVNSTADAVGGHHA
;
A
#
# COMPACT_ATOMS: atom_id res chain seq x y z
N MET A 1 47.60 4.43 -5.23
CA MET A 1 48.86 4.01 -5.89
C MET A 1 49.80 3.26 -4.96
N ILE A 2 50.03 3.71 -3.71
CA ILE A 2 50.95 3.05 -2.77
C ILE A 2 50.50 1.62 -2.37
N ALA A 3 49.19 1.41 -2.16
CA ALA A 3 48.67 0.09 -1.81
C ALA A 3 48.79 -0.94 -2.95
N SER A 4 48.61 -0.50 -4.21
CA SER A 4 48.75 -1.35 -5.39
C SER A 4 50.22 -1.72 -5.66
N THR A 5 51.16 -0.81 -5.41
CA THR A 5 52.60 -1.08 -5.59
C THR A 5 53.13 -2.04 -4.52
N PHE A 6 52.69 -1.90 -3.27
CA PHE A 6 53.06 -2.82 -2.20
C PHE A 6 52.54 -4.25 -2.45
N HIS A 7 51.30 -4.37 -2.91
CA HIS A 7 50.70 -5.67 -3.23
C HIS A 7 51.45 -6.37 -4.38
N LEU A 8 51.77 -5.63 -5.45
CA LEU A 8 52.57 -6.13 -6.57
C LEU A 8 53.98 -6.56 -6.13
N ALA A 9 54.66 -5.73 -5.33
CA ALA A 9 56.00 -6.02 -4.84
C ALA A 9 56.04 -7.29 -3.98
N ARG A 10 55.04 -7.50 -3.12
CA ARG A 10 54.93 -8.71 -2.28
C ARG A 10 54.84 -9.98 -3.13
N LEU A 11 53.96 -9.99 -4.13
CA LEU A 11 53.76 -11.14 -5.03
C LEU A 11 55.00 -11.43 -5.88
N LEU A 12 55.63 -10.38 -6.43
CA LEU A 12 56.87 -10.54 -7.20
C LEU A 12 58.01 -11.09 -6.34
N LEU A 13 58.17 -10.61 -5.10
CA LEU A 13 59.20 -11.12 -4.18
C LEU A 13 58.98 -12.58 -3.80
N ALA A 14 57.73 -12.98 -3.52
CA ALA A 14 57.41 -14.36 -3.17
C ALA A 14 57.73 -15.32 -4.32
N TRP A 15 57.29 -14.99 -5.55
CA TRP A 15 57.57 -15.79 -6.74
C TRP A 15 59.06 -15.78 -7.12
N LEU A 16 59.76 -14.65 -6.95
CA LEU A 16 61.21 -14.57 -7.17
C LEU A 16 61.97 -15.50 -6.21
N GLY A 17 61.59 -15.56 -4.94
CA GLY A 17 62.21 -16.46 -3.96
C GLY A 17 62.05 -17.93 -4.33
N CYS A 18 60.85 -18.35 -4.71
CA CYS A 18 60.60 -19.72 -5.19
C CYS A 18 61.36 -20.02 -6.49
N TYR A 19 61.40 -19.08 -7.41
CA TYR A 19 62.14 -19.21 -8.66
C TYR A 19 63.65 -19.41 -8.40
N LEU A 20 64.26 -18.58 -7.55
CA LEU A 20 65.67 -18.71 -7.19
C LEU A 20 65.98 -20.05 -6.52
N PHE A 21 65.12 -20.50 -5.60
CA PHE A 21 65.27 -21.81 -4.96
C PHE A 21 65.24 -22.95 -5.98
N PHE A 22 64.30 -22.91 -6.94
CA PHE A 22 64.20 -23.93 -7.97
C PHE A 22 65.38 -23.91 -8.95
N CYS A 23 65.89 -22.72 -9.30
CA CYS A 23 67.10 -22.58 -10.11
C CYS A 23 68.32 -23.20 -9.44
N ILE A 24 68.52 -22.96 -8.13
CA ILE A 24 69.62 -23.55 -7.36
C ILE A 24 69.49 -25.08 -7.38
N LEU A 25 68.31 -25.60 -7.04
CA LEU A 25 68.08 -27.05 -7.00
C LEU A 25 68.29 -27.70 -8.37
N ALA A 26 67.74 -27.12 -9.44
CA ALA A 26 67.87 -27.64 -10.80
C ALA A 26 69.32 -27.58 -11.30
N ASN A 27 70.07 -26.53 -10.94
CA ASN A 27 71.48 -26.40 -11.28
C ASN A 27 72.29 -27.57 -10.67
N GLU A 28 72.17 -27.78 -9.36
CA GLU A 28 72.92 -28.83 -8.65
C GLU A 28 72.51 -30.25 -9.07
N THR A 29 71.21 -30.48 -9.34
CA THR A 29 70.69 -31.85 -9.57
C THR A 29 70.67 -32.28 -11.03
N ILE A 30 70.56 -31.34 -11.97
CA ILE A 30 70.34 -31.64 -13.40
C ILE A 30 71.50 -31.10 -14.24
N PHE A 31 71.80 -29.81 -14.14
CA PHE A 31 72.68 -29.15 -15.10
C PHE A 31 74.16 -29.33 -14.79
N GLU A 32 74.56 -29.30 -13.53
CA GLU A 32 75.95 -29.52 -13.09
C GLU A 32 76.44 -30.94 -13.42
N PRO A 33 75.66 -32.02 -13.23
CA PRO A 33 76.04 -33.37 -13.71
C PRO A 33 76.12 -33.51 -15.24
N LEU A 34 75.47 -32.62 -15.99
CA LEU A 34 75.40 -32.64 -17.46
C LEU A 34 76.42 -31.71 -18.13
N ASP A 35 77.24 -30.98 -17.35
CA ASP A 35 78.21 -29.97 -17.81
C ASP A 35 77.61 -28.96 -18.81
N ARG A 36 76.38 -28.51 -18.53
CA ARG A 36 75.66 -27.50 -19.34
C ARG A 36 75.45 -26.23 -18.54
N ASP A 37 75.67 -25.07 -19.15
CA ASP A 37 75.32 -23.78 -18.57
C ASP A 37 73.81 -23.50 -18.71
N PRO A 38 73.04 -23.43 -17.61
CA PRO A 38 71.60 -23.18 -17.65
C PRO A 38 71.22 -21.70 -17.70
N GLY A 39 72.16 -20.75 -17.62
CA GLY A 39 71.89 -19.34 -17.35
C GLY A 39 70.87 -18.69 -18.31
N GLY A 40 70.96 -18.99 -19.60
CA GLY A 40 70.02 -18.48 -20.61
C GLY A 40 68.59 -19.02 -20.45
N TYR A 41 68.45 -20.31 -20.10
CA TYR A 41 67.14 -20.94 -19.88
C TYR A 41 66.45 -20.36 -18.64
N PHE A 42 67.20 -20.19 -17.55
CA PHE A 42 66.73 -19.56 -16.33
C PHE A 42 66.22 -18.13 -16.63
N ALA A 43 66.99 -17.30 -17.33
CA ALA A 43 66.58 -15.93 -17.65
C ALA A 43 65.24 -15.85 -18.42
N VAL A 44 65.01 -16.75 -19.39
CA VAL A 44 63.74 -16.81 -20.14
C VAL A 44 62.58 -17.22 -19.23
N VAL A 45 62.77 -18.23 -18.38
CA VAL A 45 61.74 -18.67 -17.42
C VAL A 45 61.41 -17.55 -16.43
N ALA A 46 62.41 -16.80 -15.94
CA ALA A 46 62.21 -15.65 -15.06
C ALA A 46 61.33 -14.57 -15.71
N LEU A 47 61.60 -14.22 -16.98
CA LEU A 47 60.83 -13.22 -17.72
C LEU A 47 59.39 -13.66 -17.95
N LEU A 48 59.18 -14.92 -18.32
CA LEU A 48 57.83 -15.49 -18.49
C LEU A 48 57.05 -15.51 -17.17
N LEU A 49 57.68 -15.95 -16.08
CA LEU A 49 57.08 -15.95 -14.75
C LEU A 49 56.74 -14.53 -14.28
N GLY A 50 57.67 -13.58 -14.44
CA GLY A 50 57.46 -12.17 -14.08
C GLY A 50 56.32 -11.54 -14.87
N THR A 51 56.24 -11.81 -16.18
CA THR A 51 55.14 -11.33 -17.04
C THR A 51 53.80 -11.93 -16.63
N TRP A 52 53.77 -13.22 -16.30
CA TRP A 52 52.56 -13.91 -15.83
C TRP A 52 52.06 -13.35 -14.49
N VAL A 53 52.95 -13.17 -13.50
CA VAL A 53 52.60 -12.57 -12.20
C VAL A 53 52.12 -11.12 -12.38
N ALA A 54 52.82 -10.32 -13.18
CA ALA A 54 52.43 -8.93 -13.45
C ALA A 54 51.05 -8.82 -14.12
N SER A 55 50.77 -9.70 -15.10
CA SER A 55 49.47 -9.79 -15.77
C SER A 55 48.35 -10.13 -14.79
N GLY A 56 48.55 -11.12 -13.92
CA GLY A 56 47.57 -11.51 -12.89
C GLY A 56 47.25 -10.38 -11.91
N VAL A 57 48.28 -9.66 -11.43
CA VAL A 57 48.11 -8.52 -10.52
C VAL A 57 47.40 -7.36 -11.21
N PHE A 58 47.78 -7.02 -12.44
CA PHE A 58 47.15 -5.95 -13.20
C PHE A 58 45.66 -6.24 -13.47
N SER A 59 45.34 -7.49 -13.83
CA SER A 59 43.98 -7.98 -13.98
C SER A 59 43.16 -7.80 -12.68
N HIS A 60 43.68 -8.26 -11.55
CA HIS A 60 43.00 -8.11 -10.26
C HIS A 60 42.76 -6.65 -9.88
N ILE A 61 43.77 -5.78 -10.01
CA ILE A 61 43.64 -4.35 -9.73
C ILE A 61 42.54 -3.73 -10.60
N ARG A 62 42.54 -4.04 -11.90
CA ARG A 62 41.51 -3.53 -12.84
C ARG A 62 40.12 -3.97 -12.40
N ARG A 63 39.95 -5.22 -11.99
CA ARG A 63 38.65 -5.77 -11.59
C ARG A 63 38.15 -5.18 -10.28
N VAL A 64 39.01 -5.11 -9.25
CA VAL A 64 38.69 -4.46 -7.98
C VAL A 64 38.31 -2.99 -8.22
N ARG A 65 39.02 -2.29 -9.11
CA ARG A 65 38.68 -0.91 -9.49
C ARG A 65 37.30 -0.79 -10.15
N LEU A 66 36.89 -1.77 -10.96
CA LEU A 66 35.56 -1.80 -11.57
C LEU A 66 34.45 -2.03 -10.54
N VAL A 67 34.71 -2.86 -9.53
CA VAL A 67 33.72 -3.19 -8.48
C VAL A 67 33.61 -2.08 -7.43
N ALA A 68 34.73 -1.66 -6.83
CA ALA A 68 34.74 -0.72 -5.70
C ALA A 68 34.84 0.76 -6.13
N GLY A 69 35.17 1.06 -7.39
CA GLY A 69 35.38 2.43 -7.90
C GLY A 69 36.67 3.12 -7.43
N ALA A 70 37.13 2.83 -6.20
CA ALA A 70 38.37 3.35 -5.61
C ALA A 70 39.27 2.21 -5.10
N LEU A 71 40.59 2.43 -5.16
CA LEU A 71 41.61 1.43 -4.79
C LEU A 71 42.28 1.81 -3.46
N ASN A 72 41.95 1.07 -2.40
CA ASN A 72 42.56 1.16 -1.08
C ASN A 72 43.13 -0.20 -0.65
N GLY A 73 43.97 -0.21 0.40
CA GLY A 73 44.56 -1.45 0.92
C GLY A 73 43.52 -2.48 1.36
N SER A 74 42.39 -2.02 1.91
CA SER A 74 41.26 -2.89 2.31
C SER A 74 40.53 -3.50 1.12
N THR A 75 40.35 -2.77 0.02
CA THR A 75 39.66 -3.28 -1.19
C THR A 75 40.52 -4.27 -1.99
N LEU A 76 41.84 -4.20 -1.86
CA LEU A 76 42.81 -5.11 -2.51
C LEU A 76 43.14 -6.35 -1.65
N SER A 77 42.54 -6.48 -0.47
CA SER A 77 42.76 -7.63 0.41
C SER A 77 42.04 -8.87 -0.14
N ASN A 78 42.72 -10.03 -0.13
CA ASN A 78 42.08 -11.31 -0.42
C ASN A 78 41.00 -11.66 0.63
N ARG A 79 41.11 -11.13 1.85
CA ARG A 79 40.14 -11.30 2.94
C ARG A 79 39.36 -10.01 3.15
N GLN A 80 38.06 -10.09 2.94
CA GLN A 80 37.14 -8.95 3.02
C GLN A 80 36.35 -9.01 4.31
N ARG A 81 36.40 -7.92 5.09
CA ARG A 81 35.58 -7.73 6.29
C ARG A 81 34.65 -6.54 6.08
N ARG A 82 33.35 -6.73 6.32
CA ARG A 82 32.33 -5.70 6.27
C ARG A 82 31.54 -5.72 7.57
N GLN A 83 31.19 -4.53 8.05
CA GLN A 83 30.24 -4.36 9.14
C GLN A 83 29.01 -3.64 8.56
N ILE A 84 27.83 -4.20 8.79
CA ILE A 84 26.56 -3.68 8.27
C ILE A 84 25.62 -3.51 9.45
N GLU A 85 25.11 -2.30 9.64
CA GLU A 85 24.08 -2.03 10.63
C GLU A 85 22.70 -2.30 10.02
N ILE A 86 21.94 -3.17 10.69
CA ILE A 86 20.58 -3.53 10.29
C ILE A 86 19.62 -2.97 11.35
N PRO A 87 18.64 -2.13 10.94
CA PRO A 87 17.69 -1.50 11.86
C PRO A 87 16.54 -2.46 12.21
N PHE A 88 16.88 -3.67 12.64
CA PHE A 88 15.97 -4.71 13.10
C PHE A 88 16.65 -5.49 14.23
N GLU A 89 15.86 -6.18 15.06
CA GLU A 89 16.37 -7.04 16.12
C GLU A 89 17.35 -8.11 15.58
N ALA A 90 18.26 -8.57 16.43
CA ALA A 90 19.34 -9.49 16.03
C ALA A 90 18.83 -10.79 15.36
N GLY A 91 17.70 -11.33 15.81
CA GLY A 91 17.09 -12.52 15.20
C GLY A 91 16.57 -12.26 13.78
N GLU A 92 15.94 -11.11 13.54
CA GLU A 92 15.47 -10.76 12.21
C GLU A 92 16.62 -10.38 11.27
N ALA A 93 17.63 -9.69 11.80
CA ALA A 93 18.87 -9.40 11.08
C ALA A 93 19.55 -10.70 10.62
N PHE A 94 19.60 -11.72 11.49
CA PHE A 94 20.08 -13.07 11.14
C PHE A 94 19.27 -13.68 9.99
N ASP A 95 17.94 -13.68 10.07
CA ASP A 95 17.09 -14.27 9.03
C ASP A 95 17.29 -13.58 7.67
N LEU A 96 17.51 -12.25 7.66
CA LEU A 96 17.82 -11.49 6.44
C LEU A 96 19.17 -11.87 5.81
N ILE A 97 20.18 -12.15 6.64
CA ILE A 97 21.52 -12.52 6.18
C ILE A 97 21.58 -13.95 5.71
N ASP A 98 21.00 -14.88 6.47
CA ASP A 98 20.92 -16.28 6.08
C ASP A 98 20.25 -16.38 4.68
N ALA A 99 19.13 -15.70 4.50
CA ALA A 99 18.47 -15.64 3.20
C ALA A 99 19.33 -14.98 2.11
N ALA A 100 20.06 -13.90 2.42
CA ALA A 100 20.95 -13.25 1.46
C ALA A 100 22.12 -14.14 1.03
N ILE A 101 22.66 -14.95 1.93
CA ILE A 101 23.76 -15.89 1.65
C ILE A 101 23.25 -17.08 0.83
N ARG A 102 22.03 -17.59 1.11
CA ARG A 102 21.40 -18.69 0.34
C ARG A 102 21.18 -18.35 -1.13
N GLU A 103 20.95 -17.08 -1.44
CA GLU A 103 20.71 -16.61 -2.81
C GLU A 103 21.99 -16.41 -3.62
N LEU A 104 23.17 -16.51 -3.00
CA LEU A 104 24.42 -16.42 -3.74
C LEU A 104 24.60 -17.62 -4.68
N PRO A 105 25.00 -17.40 -5.94
CA PRO A 105 25.20 -18.47 -6.90
C PRO A 105 26.32 -19.41 -6.45
N GLY A 106 26.02 -20.71 -6.37
CA GLY A 106 27.00 -21.72 -5.94
C GLY A 106 27.34 -21.68 -4.45
N ALA A 107 26.48 -21.06 -3.62
CA ALA A 107 26.58 -21.10 -2.17
C ALA A 107 26.07 -22.41 -1.59
N GLU A 108 26.84 -22.97 -0.67
CA GLU A 108 26.55 -24.17 0.10
C GLU A 108 26.65 -23.78 1.59
N ILE A 109 25.53 -23.86 2.32
CA ILE A 109 25.54 -23.57 3.75
C ILE A 109 26.16 -24.75 4.48
N VAL A 110 27.21 -24.46 5.24
CA VAL A 110 27.90 -25.43 6.09
C VAL A 110 27.27 -25.47 7.47
N ASP A 111 26.96 -24.29 8.02
CA ASP A 111 26.35 -24.14 9.33
C ASP A 111 25.51 -22.86 9.38
N SER A 112 24.34 -22.94 10.00
CA SER A 112 23.43 -21.80 10.17
C SER A 112 22.65 -22.02 11.45
N ALA A 113 23.08 -21.35 12.51
CA ALA A 113 22.52 -21.52 13.85
C ALA A 113 21.94 -20.19 14.33
N ARG A 114 20.62 -20.17 14.50
CA ARG A 114 19.87 -19.00 14.96
C ARG A 114 20.21 -18.64 16.41
N ASP A 115 20.49 -19.64 17.24
CA ASP A 115 20.87 -19.44 18.65
C ASP A 115 22.25 -18.80 18.83
N SER A 116 23.20 -19.14 17.95
CA SER A 116 24.55 -18.54 17.96
C SER A 116 24.67 -17.31 17.06
N LEU A 117 23.60 -16.96 16.34
CA LEU A 117 23.52 -15.84 15.38
C LEU A 117 24.67 -15.86 14.36
N GLN A 118 25.06 -17.05 13.92
CA GLN A 118 26.18 -17.27 13.01
C GLN A 118 25.76 -18.09 11.80
N VAL A 119 26.21 -17.62 10.62
CA VAL A 119 26.05 -18.31 9.35
C VAL A 119 27.43 -18.55 8.74
N ARG A 120 27.73 -19.80 8.44
CA ARG A 120 28.93 -20.23 7.71
C ARG A 120 28.53 -20.87 6.40
N ALA A 121 29.01 -20.32 5.30
CA ALA A 121 28.77 -20.84 3.97
C ALA A 121 30.07 -20.97 3.17
N LYS A 122 30.06 -21.88 2.21
CA LYS A 122 31.10 -21.99 1.18
C LYS A 122 30.49 -21.58 -0.15
N VAL A 123 31.13 -20.67 -0.87
CA VAL A 123 30.67 -20.18 -2.17
C VAL A 123 31.65 -20.59 -3.24
N THR A 124 31.16 -21.25 -4.27
CA THR A 124 32.00 -21.66 -5.40
C THR A 124 32.52 -20.43 -6.14
N ARG A 125 33.83 -20.40 -6.40
CA ARG A 125 34.46 -19.27 -7.08
C ARG A 125 34.07 -19.30 -8.55
N ILE A 126 33.42 -18.23 -9.03
CA ILE A 126 33.07 -18.09 -10.44
C ILE A 126 34.30 -17.57 -11.19
N ASP A 127 34.83 -18.36 -12.12
CA ASP A 127 35.93 -17.94 -12.99
C ASP A 127 35.42 -16.88 -13.99
N PRO A 128 35.93 -15.64 -13.93
CA PRO A 128 35.51 -14.56 -14.83
C PRO A 128 35.88 -14.79 -16.30
N TYR A 129 36.85 -15.66 -16.56
CA TYR A 129 37.43 -15.88 -17.88
C TYR A 129 36.89 -17.12 -18.59
N GLY A 130 35.77 -17.67 -18.10
CA GLY A 130 34.98 -18.68 -18.81
C GLY A 130 35.31 -20.14 -18.49
N GLY A 131 36.15 -20.44 -17.50
CA GLY A 131 36.65 -21.79 -17.24
C GLY A 131 35.70 -22.80 -16.60
N ASN A 132 34.39 -22.52 -16.44
CA ASN A 132 33.47 -23.46 -15.79
C ASN A 132 32.32 -23.95 -16.67
N ASP A 133 32.48 -23.89 -17.99
CA ASP A 133 31.60 -24.64 -18.87
C ASP A 133 32.02 -26.12 -18.86
N ARG A 134 31.37 -26.92 -18.01
CA ARG A 134 31.57 -28.38 -17.94
C ARG A 134 31.29 -29.10 -19.27
N ASN A 135 30.72 -28.41 -20.26
CA ASN A 135 30.33 -28.97 -21.55
C ASN A 135 31.32 -28.76 -22.69
N THR A 136 32.33 -27.90 -22.55
CA THR A 136 33.35 -27.70 -23.58
C THR A 136 34.71 -28.10 -23.02
N GLY A 137 35.28 -29.20 -23.53
CA GLY A 137 36.50 -29.85 -23.02
C GLY A 137 37.80 -29.06 -23.13
N GLU A 138 37.75 -27.73 -23.30
CA GLU A 138 38.92 -26.87 -23.43
C GLU A 138 39.34 -26.32 -22.07
N ARG A 139 40.22 -27.05 -21.38
CA ARG A 139 40.94 -26.51 -20.22
C ARG A 139 41.97 -25.49 -20.71
N HIS A 140 41.75 -24.21 -20.41
CA HIS A 140 42.75 -23.18 -20.66
C HIS A 140 44.02 -23.46 -19.84
N VAL A 141 45.21 -23.45 -20.46
CA VAL A 141 46.48 -23.82 -19.78
C VAL A 141 46.76 -22.95 -18.55
N ALA A 142 46.27 -21.70 -18.58
CA ALA A 142 46.34 -20.77 -17.45
C ALA A 142 45.44 -21.17 -16.26
N SER A 143 44.28 -21.79 -16.49
CA SER A 143 43.38 -22.24 -15.41
C SER A 143 43.88 -23.52 -14.74
N TRP A 144 44.56 -24.41 -15.47
CA TRP A 144 45.18 -25.62 -14.91
C TRP A 144 46.22 -25.34 -13.83
N ALA A 145 47.07 -24.32 -14.01
CA ALA A 145 48.10 -23.96 -13.04
C ALA A 145 47.50 -23.28 -11.79
N LEU A 146 46.44 -22.49 -11.96
CA LEU A 146 45.71 -21.85 -10.85
C LEU A 146 44.88 -22.86 -10.05
N ASP A 147 44.27 -23.85 -10.73
CA ASP A 147 43.51 -24.95 -10.11
C ASP A 147 44.38 -25.87 -9.25
N HIS A 148 45.68 -25.97 -9.53
CA HIS A 148 46.62 -26.82 -8.77
C HIS A 148 47.03 -26.22 -7.42
N PHE A 149 46.95 -24.89 -7.27
CA PHE A 149 47.42 -24.19 -6.06
C PHE A 149 46.31 -23.49 -5.26
N GLY A 150 45.11 -23.28 -5.81
CA GLY A 150 44.03 -22.55 -5.16
C GLY A 150 42.73 -23.35 -4.95
N ALA A 151 42.14 -23.26 -3.76
CA ALA A 151 40.79 -23.73 -3.50
C ALA A 151 39.77 -23.09 -4.44
N ARG A 152 38.85 -23.92 -4.92
CA ARG A 152 37.75 -23.54 -5.83
C ARG A 152 36.60 -22.84 -5.12
N ARG A 153 36.74 -22.55 -3.82
CA ARG A 153 35.67 -22.03 -2.97
C ARG A 153 36.19 -20.94 -2.05
N ASN A 154 35.31 -19.99 -1.79
CA ASN A 154 35.46 -18.95 -0.78
C ASN A 154 34.61 -19.32 0.43
N GLN A 155 35.12 -19.06 1.63
CA GLN A 155 34.38 -19.18 2.86
C GLN A 155 33.75 -17.84 3.23
N ILE A 156 32.48 -17.88 3.60
CA ILE A 156 31.72 -16.74 4.11
C ILE A 156 31.34 -17.04 5.56
N LEU A 157 31.71 -16.14 6.46
CA LEU A 157 31.30 -16.15 7.86
C LEU A 157 30.54 -14.86 8.15
N ALA A 158 29.30 -14.98 8.56
CA ALA A 158 28.50 -13.87 9.04
C ALA A 158 28.15 -14.09 10.52
N THR A 159 28.42 -13.08 11.33
CA THR A 159 28.06 -13.06 12.76
C THR A 159 27.18 -11.86 13.02
N VAL A 160 26.01 -12.08 13.61
CA VAL A 160 25.12 -11.01 14.04
C VAL A 160 25.32 -10.78 15.54
N THR A 161 25.62 -9.54 15.89
CA THR A 161 25.76 -9.06 17.26
C THR A 161 24.60 -8.11 17.57
N PRO A 162 23.86 -8.31 18.66
CA PRO A 162 22.85 -7.34 19.08
C PRO A 162 23.51 -5.98 19.41
N ASN A 163 22.92 -4.90 18.94
CA ASN A 163 23.36 -3.53 19.16
C ASN A 163 22.19 -2.71 19.72
N GLY A 164 21.86 -2.96 20.98
CA GLY A 164 20.62 -2.50 21.61
C GLY A 164 19.42 -3.40 21.28
N ASP A 165 18.24 -3.00 21.77
CA ASP A 165 17.02 -3.81 21.63
C ASP A 165 16.51 -3.83 20.18
N ASP A 166 16.65 -2.72 19.44
CA ASP A 166 16.02 -2.54 18.12
C ASP A 166 16.98 -2.66 16.90
N ALA A 167 18.26 -2.91 17.12
CA ALA A 167 19.24 -2.96 16.02
C ALA A 167 20.24 -4.11 16.14
N GLY A 168 20.52 -4.76 15.01
CA GLY A 168 21.52 -5.80 14.86
C GLY A 168 22.71 -5.28 14.06
N SER A 169 23.92 -5.44 14.60
CA SER A 169 25.16 -5.20 13.86
C SER A 169 25.67 -6.51 13.29
N VAL A 170 26.06 -6.50 12.02
CA VAL A 170 26.41 -7.72 11.28
C VAL A 170 27.84 -7.61 10.83
N THR A 171 28.67 -8.55 11.28
CA THR A 171 30.03 -8.69 10.78
C THR A 171 30.08 -9.79 9.73
N LEU A 172 30.37 -9.42 8.50
CA LEU A 172 30.55 -10.31 7.36
C LEU A 172 32.03 -10.44 7.02
N ILE A 173 32.53 -11.66 6.92
CA ILE A 173 33.89 -12.00 6.54
C ILE A 173 33.82 -12.92 5.33
N CYS A 174 34.46 -12.53 4.23
CA CYS A 174 34.62 -13.34 3.01
C CYS A 174 36.11 -13.58 2.79
N GLU A 175 36.55 -14.84 2.79
CA GLU A 175 37.95 -15.22 2.69
C GLU A 175 38.15 -16.48 1.83
N PRO A 176 39.31 -16.68 1.21
CA PRO A 176 39.57 -17.92 0.49
C PRO A 176 39.65 -19.10 1.48
N GLU A 177 39.19 -20.29 1.07
CA GLU A 177 39.32 -21.52 1.88
C GLU A 177 40.80 -21.97 2.06
N ASN A 178 41.72 -21.34 1.33
CA ASN A 178 43.15 -21.65 1.40
C ASN A 178 43.80 -21.19 2.71
N ALA A 179 44.88 -21.89 3.06
CA ALA A 179 45.76 -21.47 4.14
C ALA A 179 46.36 -20.09 3.87
N ALA A 180 46.51 -19.27 4.91
CA ALA A 180 46.91 -17.87 4.79
C ALA A 180 48.28 -17.66 4.12
N TRP A 181 49.19 -18.64 4.16
CA TRP A 181 50.48 -18.55 3.48
C TRP A 181 50.34 -18.48 1.95
N THR A 182 49.24 -19.01 1.39
CA THR A 182 48.97 -18.94 -0.06
C THR A 182 48.67 -17.52 -0.55
N ASP A 183 48.29 -16.59 0.34
CA ASP A 183 48.06 -15.18 0.02
C ASP A 183 49.36 -14.46 -0.44
N LEU A 184 50.52 -15.06 -0.19
CA LEU A 184 51.81 -14.60 -0.72
C LEU A 184 51.92 -14.81 -2.24
N PHE A 185 51.23 -15.82 -2.78
CA PHE A 185 51.38 -16.28 -4.16
C PHE A 185 50.12 -16.08 -5.01
N LEU A 186 48.95 -16.12 -4.39
CA LEU A 186 47.65 -16.11 -5.07
C LEU A 186 46.91 -14.79 -4.91
N VAL A 187 46.16 -14.45 -5.96
CA VAL A 187 45.34 -13.25 -6.02
C VAL A 187 43.86 -13.65 -6.08
N ASP A 188 43.02 -13.01 -5.25
CA ASP A 188 41.60 -13.34 -5.15
C ASP A 188 40.76 -12.90 -6.37
N HIS A 189 41.35 -12.23 -7.38
CA HIS A 189 40.62 -11.75 -8.57
C HIS A 189 39.32 -10.99 -8.23
N GLY A 190 39.21 -10.43 -7.01
CA GLY A 190 38.07 -9.66 -6.53
C GLY A 190 36.83 -10.49 -6.13
N THR A 191 36.91 -11.82 -6.07
CA THR A 191 35.72 -12.66 -5.83
C THR A 191 35.15 -12.54 -4.42
N ASN A 192 35.98 -12.38 -3.39
CA ASN A 192 35.51 -12.12 -2.02
C ASN A 192 34.90 -10.72 -1.86
N LEU A 193 35.43 -9.73 -2.59
CA LEU A 193 34.86 -8.38 -2.62
C LEU A 193 33.48 -8.38 -3.27
N GLU A 194 33.35 -9.08 -4.41
CA GLU A 194 32.10 -9.25 -5.13
C GLU A 194 31.03 -9.96 -4.26
N ASN A 195 31.39 -11.05 -3.57
CA ASN A 195 30.52 -11.74 -2.63
C ASN A 195 30.07 -10.82 -1.47
N ALA A 196 31.00 -10.08 -0.87
CA ALA A 196 30.70 -9.18 0.23
C ALA A 196 29.76 -8.04 -0.20
N GLU A 197 29.98 -7.47 -1.39
CA GLU A 197 29.09 -6.44 -1.95
C GLU A 197 27.73 -6.99 -2.35
N ALA A 198 27.66 -8.19 -2.91
CA ALA A 198 26.40 -8.84 -3.28
C ALA A 198 25.52 -9.07 -2.06
N ILE A 199 26.09 -9.60 -0.96
CA ILE A 199 25.37 -9.79 0.31
C ILE A 199 24.91 -8.43 0.86
N ALA A 200 25.79 -7.42 0.90
CA ALA A 200 25.42 -6.09 1.39
C ALA A 200 24.24 -5.50 0.59
N ARG A 201 24.29 -5.56 -0.75
CA ARG A 201 23.20 -5.09 -1.62
C ARG A 201 21.92 -5.88 -1.43
N ALA A 202 22.00 -7.20 -1.22
CA ALA A 202 20.83 -8.04 -0.95
C ALA A 202 20.14 -7.64 0.37
N ILE A 203 20.92 -7.46 1.44
CA ILE A 203 20.43 -6.99 2.74
C ILE A 203 19.75 -5.62 2.59
N THR A 204 20.43 -4.63 2.01
CA THR A 204 19.86 -3.28 1.83
C THR A 204 18.55 -3.30 1.05
N ARG A 205 18.45 -4.12 -0.02
CA ARG A 205 17.22 -4.27 -0.79
C ARG A 205 16.07 -4.84 0.03
N ARG A 206 16.34 -5.87 0.86
CA ARG A 206 15.33 -6.50 1.72
C ARG A 206 14.87 -5.57 2.84
N VAL A 207 15.79 -4.87 3.49
CA VAL A 207 15.46 -3.84 4.50
C VAL A 207 14.55 -2.77 3.90
N ALA A 208 14.90 -2.26 2.72
CA ALA A 208 14.09 -1.26 2.03
C ALA A 208 12.71 -1.80 1.63
N ALA A 209 12.62 -3.05 1.17
CA ALA A 209 11.36 -3.69 0.81
C ALA A 209 10.44 -3.86 2.03
N ARG A 210 10.98 -4.31 3.16
CA ARG A 210 10.22 -4.48 4.41
C ARG A 210 9.66 -3.15 4.92
N ARG A 211 10.49 -2.11 5.01
CA ARG A 211 10.04 -0.76 5.40
C ARG A 211 8.94 -0.21 4.49
N ARG A 212 9.03 -0.44 3.18
CA ARG A 212 7.95 -0.04 2.25
C ARG A 212 6.65 -0.79 2.51
N GLY A 213 6.72 -2.08 2.82
CA GLY A 213 5.55 -2.90 3.18
C GLY A 213 4.86 -2.39 4.44
N GLU A 214 5.63 -2.13 5.50
CA GLU A 214 5.12 -1.58 6.76
C GLU A 214 4.46 -0.21 6.56
N GLN A 215 5.12 0.70 5.83
CA GLN A 215 4.56 2.02 5.52
C GLN A 215 3.26 1.94 4.69
N ALA A 216 3.20 1.03 3.72
CA ALA A 216 1.99 0.81 2.92
C ALA A 216 0.83 0.30 3.78
N GLN A 217 1.09 -0.63 4.70
CA GLN A 217 0.09 -1.18 5.61
C GLN A 217 -0.46 -0.10 6.57
N VAL A 218 0.42 0.72 7.15
CA VAL A 218 0.00 1.85 8.01
C VAL A 218 -0.88 2.83 7.23
N ARG A 219 -0.48 3.17 5.99
CA ARG A 219 -1.26 4.07 5.13
C ARG A 219 -2.62 3.49 4.79
N GLN A 220 -2.69 2.21 4.45
CA GLN A 220 -3.95 1.52 4.17
C GLN A 220 -4.88 1.56 5.40
N SER A 221 -4.39 1.21 6.58
CA SER A 221 -5.18 1.25 7.81
C SER A 221 -5.70 2.66 8.12
N ALA A 222 -4.89 3.69 7.89
CA ALA A 222 -5.33 5.08 8.05
C ALA A 222 -6.47 5.43 7.10
N THR A 223 -6.36 5.08 5.81
CA THR A 223 -7.43 5.35 4.82
C THR A 223 -8.72 4.60 5.12
N GLU A 224 -8.65 3.35 5.60
CA GLU A 224 -9.83 2.57 6.01
C GLU A 224 -10.53 3.20 7.22
N LYS A 225 -9.76 3.73 8.18
CA LYS A 225 -10.31 4.48 9.33
C LYS A 225 -10.99 5.76 8.88
N GLU A 226 -10.36 6.55 8.01
CA GLU A 226 -10.95 7.78 7.46
C GLU A 226 -12.26 7.50 6.72
N LEU A 227 -12.30 6.45 5.88
CA LEU A 227 -13.52 6.02 5.19
C LEU A 227 -14.61 5.60 6.17
N THR A 228 -14.25 4.85 7.21
CA THR A 228 -15.20 4.41 8.25
C THR A 228 -15.78 5.61 8.99
N VAL A 229 -14.94 6.57 9.38
CA VAL A 229 -15.39 7.82 10.02
C VAL A 229 -16.29 8.63 9.09
N ALA A 230 -15.96 8.73 7.80
CA ALA A 230 -16.81 9.41 6.83
C ALA A 230 -18.19 8.73 6.68
N LYS A 231 -18.23 7.39 6.62
CA LYS A 231 -19.49 6.62 6.59
C LYS A 231 -20.32 6.82 7.86
N LEU A 232 -19.69 6.80 9.04
CA LEU A 232 -20.36 7.08 10.31
C LEU A 232 -20.93 8.50 10.35
N ASN A 233 -20.18 9.49 9.87
CA ASN A 233 -20.66 10.88 9.78
C ASN A 233 -21.84 11.02 8.82
N LEU A 234 -21.85 10.31 7.69
CA LEU A 234 -22.98 10.27 6.77
C LEU A 234 -24.24 9.66 7.43
N LEU A 235 -24.07 8.58 8.20
CA LEU A 235 -25.18 7.99 8.96
C LEU A 235 -25.71 8.95 10.03
N HIS A 236 -24.81 9.62 10.76
CA HIS A 236 -25.17 10.64 11.75
C HIS A 236 -25.92 11.83 11.12
N ALA A 237 -25.60 12.20 9.88
CA ALA A 237 -26.26 13.30 9.18
C ALA A 237 -27.68 12.98 8.69
N GLN A 238 -28.05 11.69 8.55
CA GLN A 238 -29.34 11.28 8.00
C GLN A 238 -30.50 11.32 9.02
N VAL A 239 -30.23 11.39 10.32
CA VAL A 239 -31.27 11.47 11.36
C VAL A 239 -31.10 12.76 12.15
N GLU A 240 -32.10 13.65 12.14
CA GLU A 240 -32.08 14.87 12.95
C GLU A 240 -32.07 14.53 14.45
N PRO A 241 -30.95 14.73 15.18
CA PRO A 241 -30.85 14.28 16.57
C PRO A 241 -31.87 14.97 17.47
N HIS A 242 -32.15 16.25 17.20
CA HIS A 242 -33.14 17.04 17.94
C HIS A 242 -34.55 16.47 17.80
N PHE A 243 -34.96 16.06 16.60
CA PHE A 243 -36.25 15.40 16.39
C PHE A 243 -36.35 14.10 17.18
N LEU A 244 -35.29 13.28 17.17
CA LEU A 244 -35.23 12.03 17.91
C LEU A 244 -35.38 12.24 19.42
N TYR A 245 -34.58 13.15 20.00
CA TYR A 245 -34.65 13.47 21.43
C TYR A 245 -36.02 14.00 21.84
N ASN A 246 -36.60 14.92 21.07
CA ASN A 246 -37.92 15.47 21.36
C ASN A 246 -39.03 14.44 21.25
N THR A 247 -38.92 13.52 20.30
CA THR A 247 -39.88 12.43 20.12
C THR A 247 -39.83 11.48 21.31
N LEU A 248 -38.64 11.06 21.73
CA LEU A 248 -38.46 10.18 22.90
C LEU A 248 -38.90 10.85 24.21
N ALA A 249 -38.60 12.13 24.41
CA ALA A 249 -39.04 12.87 25.58
C ALA A 249 -40.58 12.99 25.64
N SER A 250 -41.22 13.24 24.49
CA SER A 250 -42.69 13.27 24.39
C SER A 250 -43.30 11.90 24.67
N ALA A 251 -42.73 10.83 24.11
CA ALA A 251 -43.16 9.46 24.39
C ALA A 251 -43.02 9.13 25.89
N GLN A 252 -41.91 9.53 26.53
CA GLN A 252 -41.69 9.33 27.97
C GLN A 252 -42.76 10.01 28.83
N VAL A 253 -43.18 11.23 28.49
CA VAL A 253 -44.30 11.90 29.17
C VAL A 253 -45.60 11.12 28.94
N LEU A 254 -45.87 10.71 27.69
CA LEU A 254 -47.06 9.94 27.34
C LEU A 254 -47.14 8.58 28.05
N THR A 255 -46.03 7.90 28.33
CA THR A 255 -46.08 6.61 29.05
C THR A 255 -46.80 6.69 30.41
N ARG A 256 -46.87 7.88 31.02
CA ARG A 256 -47.55 8.10 32.29
C ARG A 256 -48.97 8.63 32.14
N SER A 257 -49.23 9.43 31.10
CA SER A 257 -50.52 10.11 30.91
C SER A 257 -51.46 9.41 29.93
N ASP A 258 -50.91 8.80 28.88
CA ASP A 258 -51.64 8.07 27.83
C ASP A 258 -50.72 6.99 27.22
N PRO A 259 -50.66 5.79 27.84
CA PRO A 259 -49.77 4.72 27.40
C PRO A 259 -50.05 4.23 25.97
N ALA A 260 -51.31 4.27 25.52
CA ALA A 260 -51.67 3.85 24.18
C ALA A 260 -51.08 4.79 23.11
N ARG A 261 -51.17 6.11 23.33
CA ARG A 261 -50.52 7.09 22.45
C ARG A 261 -49.00 7.05 22.52
N ALA A 262 -48.42 6.66 23.66
CA ALA A 262 -46.97 6.44 23.77
C ALA A 262 -46.51 5.27 22.88
N ASP A 263 -47.24 4.16 22.89
CA ASP A 263 -46.95 2.98 22.07
C ASP A 263 -47.08 3.30 20.57
N GLU A 264 -48.14 4.02 20.19
CA GLU A 264 -48.33 4.53 18.82
C GLU A 264 -47.15 5.42 18.38
N MET A 265 -46.73 6.35 19.24
CA MET A 265 -45.60 7.25 18.96
C MET A 265 -44.28 6.50 18.78
N LEU A 266 -44.02 5.49 19.61
CA LEU A 266 -42.83 4.64 19.52
C LEU A 266 -42.87 3.74 18.26
N GLY A 267 -44.03 3.19 17.93
CA GLY A 267 -44.24 2.42 16.69
C GLY A 267 -43.94 3.25 15.44
N ASN A 268 -44.49 4.46 15.37
CA ASN A 268 -44.22 5.40 14.27
C ASN A 268 -42.74 5.82 14.22
N LEU A 269 -42.09 6.01 15.38
CA LEU A 269 -40.66 6.30 15.43
C LEU A 269 -39.80 5.14 14.91
N ILE A 270 -40.13 3.90 15.26
CA ILE A 270 -39.45 2.71 14.74
C ILE A 270 -39.59 2.63 13.21
N GLN A 271 -40.81 2.88 12.69
CA GLN A 271 -41.06 2.91 11.25
C GLN A 271 -40.24 4.03 10.57
N TYR A 272 -40.25 5.23 11.12
CA TYR A 272 -39.45 6.37 10.63
C TYR A 272 -37.95 6.05 10.57
N LEU A 273 -37.38 5.46 11.63
CA LEU A 273 -35.96 5.09 11.66
C LEU A 273 -35.63 3.99 10.66
N ARG A 274 -36.51 2.99 10.51
CA ARG A 274 -36.35 1.92 9.52
C ARG A 274 -36.30 2.47 8.09
N HIS A 275 -37.07 3.52 7.80
CA HIS A 275 -37.12 4.17 6.49
C HIS A 275 -36.01 5.19 6.25
N SER A 276 -35.45 5.78 7.32
CA SER A 276 -34.35 6.75 7.24
C SER A 276 -32.97 6.09 7.08
N LEU A 277 -32.85 4.79 7.34
CA LEU A 277 -31.61 4.04 7.11
C LEU A 277 -31.39 3.75 5.61
N PRO A 278 -30.15 3.87 5.11
CA PRO A 278 -29.86 3.60 3.71
C PRO A 278 -30.20 2.15 3.36
N ARG A 279 -31.02 1.96 2.32
CA ARG A 279 -31.27 0.63 1.74
C ARG A 279 -30.06 0.27 0.86
N THR A 280 -29.66 -1.01 0.89
CA THR A 280 -28.53 -1.55 0.12
C THR A 280 -28.73 -1.48 -1.41
N GLU A 281 -29.95 -1.18 -1.86
CA GLU A 281 -30.32 -1.11 -3.27
C GLU A 281 -30.76 0.32 -3.62
N ASP A 282 -30.04 0.98 -4.53
CA ASP A 282 -30.36 2.27 -5.15
C ASP A 282 -31.61 2.20 -6.07
N ALA A 283 -32.59 1.37 -5.73
CA ALA A 283 -33.80 1.22 -6.52
C ALA A 283 -34.66 2.49 -6.44
N PRO A 284 -35.24 2.95 -7.56
CA PRO A 284 -36.15 4.09 -7.57
C PRO A 284 -37.41 3.76 -6.73
N SER A 285 -37.79 4.68 -5.84
CA SER A 285 -38.99 4.59 -5.00
C SER A 285 -40.24 4.93 -5.82
N THR A 286 -41.43 4.68 -5.28
CA THR A 286 -42.70 5.15 -5.87
C THR A 286 -43.29 6.30 -5.05
N ILE A 287 -44.20 7.10 -5.62
CA ILE A 287 -44.93 8.14 -4.87
C ILE A 287 -45.62 7.54 -3.64
N GLY A 288 -46.20 6.34 -3.76
CA GLY A 288 -46.84 5.63 -2.66
C GLY A 288 -45.86 5.27 -1.55
N GLU A 289 -44.70 4.71 -1.89
CA GLU A 289 -43.66 4.39 -0.90
C GLU A 289 -43.13 5.64 -0.20
N GLU A 290 -42.90 6.72 -0.95
CA GLU A 290 -42.47 8.00 -0.39
C GLU A 290 -43.53 8.61 0.54
N LEU A 291 -44.81 8.45 0.21
CA LEU A 291 -45.91 8.89 1.05
C LEU A 291 -45.95 8.12 2.37
N GLU A 292 -45.81 6.80 2.34
CA GLU A 292 -45.77 5.96 3.55
C GLU A 292 -44.60 6.36 4.48
N ARG A 293 -43.43 6.68 3.90
CA ARG A 293 -42.29 7.19 4.69
C ARG A 293 -42.60 8.54 5.33
N ALA A 294 -43.11 9.49 4.55
CA ALA A 294 -43.49 10.80 5.04
C ALA A 294 -44.62 10.73 6.08
N ARG A 295 -45.51 9.75 5.96
CA ARG A 295 -46.64 9.51 6.86
C ARG A 295 -46.18 9.17 8.28
N ALA A 296 -45.21 8.26 8.42
CA ALA A 296 -44.65 7.91 9.73
C ALA A 296 -44.09 9.14 10.47
N TYR A 297 -43.37 10.02 9.76
CA TYR A 297 -42.89 11.29 10.31
C TYR A 297 -44.03 12.23 10.74
N LEU A 298 -45.05 12.39 9.88
CA LEU A 298 -46.19 13.26 10.14
C LEU A 298 -47.06 12.77 11.29
N ASP A 299 -47.24 11.46 11.46
CA ASP A 299 -48.04 10.90 12.54
C ASP A 299 -47.37 11.10 13.91
N ILE A 300 -46.03 11.00 13.99
CA ILE A 300 -45.26 11.41 15.18
C ILE A 300 -45.56 12.87 15.53
N LEU A 301 -45.48 13.76 14.54
CA LEU A 301 -45.71 15.18 14.73
C LEU A 301 -47.16 15.49 15.09
N LYS A 302 -48.13 14.75 14.55
CA LYS A 302 -49.55 14.89 14.87
C LYS A 302 -49.81 14.52 16.32
N ILE A 303 -49.13 13.51 16.86
CA ILE A 303 -49.21 13.18 18.29
C ILE A 303 -48.64 14.33 19.13
N ARG A 304 -47.48 14.88 18.73
CA ARG A 304 -46.77 15.94 19.46
C ARG A 304 -47.49 17.30 19.43
N MET A 305 -47.97 17.72 18.26
CA MET A 305 -48.67 18.99 18.04
C MET A 305 -50.16 18.90 18.34
N GLY A 306 -50.72 17.69 18.40
CA GLY A 306 -52.14 17.45 18.63
C GLY A 306 -53.01 18.17 17.59
N PRO A 307 -54.04 18.91 18.01
CA PRO A 307 -54.98 19.58 17.09
C PRO A 307 -54.34 20.73 16.30
N ARG A 308 -53.11 21.14 16.61
CA ARG A 308 -52.41 22.23 15.91
C ARG A 308 -51.88 21.82 14.54
N LEU A 309 -51.74 20.53 14.25
CA LEU A 309 -51.32 20.04 12.94
C LEU A 309 -52.51 19.41 12.21
N GLN A 310 -52.92 20.04 11.11
CA GLN A 310 -53.87 19.45 10.18
C GLN A 310 -53.12 18.88 8.98
N LEU A 311 -53.50 17.68 8.54
CA LEU A 311 -52.90 17.02 7.39
C LEU A 311 -53.98 16.68 6.39
N GLN A 312 -53.79 17.12 5.14
CA GLN A 312 -54.64 16.79 4.01
C GLN A 312 -53.80 16.12 2.93
N VAL A 313 -54.15 14.89 2.56
CA VAL A 313 -53.45 14.12 1.52
C VAL A 313 -54.44 13.84 0.41
N ASP A 314 -54.11 14.30 -0.80
CA ASP A 314 -54.88 14.11 -2.02
C ASP A 314 -53.96 13.57 -3.12
N ILE A 315 -53.72 12.26 -3.04
CA ILE A 315 -52.94 11.50 -4.02
C ILE A 315 -53.85 10.41 -4.58
N PRO A 316 -54.29 10.53 -5.86
CA PRO A 316 -55.06 9.50 -6.53
C PRO A 316 -54.32 8.16 -6.56
N ASP A 317 -55.03 7.05 -6.35
CA ASP A 317 -54.44 5.70 -6.32
C ASP A 317 -53.66 5.37 -7.61
N ALA A 318 -54.16 5.84 -8.76
CA ALA A 318 -53.51 5.66 -10.06
C ALA A 318 -52.11 6.27 -10.15
N LEU A 319 -51.79 7.27 -9.32
CA LEU A 319 -50.49 7.95 -9.31
C LEU A 319 -49.52 7.38 -8.28
N ARG A 320 -49.98 6.52 -7.35
CA ARG A 320 -49.11 5.97 -6.30
C ARG A 320 -47.97 5.11 -6.84
N GLY A 321 -48.17 4.43 -7.96
CA GLY A 321 -47.16 3.57 -8.59
C GLY A 321 -46.11 4.29 -9.44
N VAL A 322 -46.21 5.62 -9.58
CA VAL A 322 -45.27 6.40 -10.41
C VAL A 322 -43.92 6.47 -9.71
N LEU A 323 -42.84 6.26 -10.48
CA LEU A 323 -41.48 6.36 -9.96
C LEU A 323 -41.18 7.77 -9.47
N PHE A 324 -40.64 7.86 -8.26
CA PHE A 324 -40.30 9.11 -7.60
C PHE A 324 -38.94 8.97 -6.90
N PRO A 325 -38.08 10.01 -6.94
CA PRO A 325 -36.78 9.92 -6.30
C PRO A 325 -36.90 9.78 -4.78
N THR A 326 -36.15 8.83 -4.22
CA THR A 326 -36.23 8.40 -2.82
C THR A 326 -35.95 9.55 -1.84
N MET A 327 -36.62 9.62 -0.70
CA MET A 327 -36.53 10.68 0.33
C MET A 327 -36.90 12.11 -0.12
N MET A 328 -37.36 12.32 -1.36
CA MET A 328 -37.63 13.66 -1.85
C MET A 328 -38.93 14.22 -1.29
N LEU A 329 -39.98 13.40 -1.19
CA LEU A 329 -41.24 13.83 -0.59
C LEU A 329 -41.04 14.11 0.90
N GLN A 330 -40.32 13.22 1.59
CA GLN A 330 -39.96 13.40 2.99
C GLN A 330 -39.22 14.72 3.22
N THR A 331 -38.22 15.05 2.39
CA THR A 331 -37.49 16.32 2.50
C THR A 331 -38.41 17.54 2.38
N LEU A 332 -39.39 17.51 1.46
CA LEU A 332 -40.35 18.62 1.30
C LEU A 332 -41.28 18.74 2.51
N VAL A 333 -41.75 17.61 3.04
CA VAL A 333 -42.60 17.56 4.24
C VAL A 333 -41.86 18.07 5.48
N GLU A 334 -40.62 17.63 5.69
CA GLU A 334 -39.77 18.12 6.79
C GLU A 334 -39.57 19.64 6.70
N ASN A 335 -39.31 20.16 5.50
CA ASN A 335 -39.16 21.60 5.28
C ASN A 335 -40.44 22.37 5.60
N ALA A 336 -41.60 21.89 5.15
CA ALA A 336 -42.90 22.51 5.41
C ALA A 336 -43.18 22.60 6.92
N ILE A 337 -42.86 21.55 7.68
CA ILE A 337 -43.04 21.55 9.13
C ILE A 337 -42.03 22.47 9.81
N LYS A 338 -40.73 22.25 9.60
CA LYS A 338 -39.65 22.92 10.32
C LYS A 338 -39.60 24.42 10.06
N HIS A 339 -39.78 24.81 8.80
CA HIS A 339 -39.70 26.21 8.40
C HIS A 339 -41.06 26.90 8.37
N GLY A 340 -42.14 26.17 8.07
CA GLY A 340 -43.49 26.72 7.97
C GLY A 340 -44.24 26.73 9.31
N LEU A 341 -44.51 25.55 9.86
CA LEU A 341 -45.47 25.36 10.97
C LEU A 341 -44.85 25.42 12.37
N GLU A 342 -43.70 24.80 12.62
CA GLU A 342 -43.07 24.75 13.95
C GLU A 342 -42.91 26.13 14.58
N PRO A 343 -42.47 27.17 13.84
CA PRO A 343 -42.28 28.47 14.43
C PRO A 343 -43.55 29.36 14.33
N LYS A 344 -44.71 28.82 13.91
CA LYS A 344 -46.03 29.48 13.94
C LYS A 344 -46.83 29.06 15.21
N PRO A 345 -47.17 29.99 16.12
CA PRO A 345 -47.84 29.67 17.38
C PRO A 345 -49.23 29.03 17.23
N GLY A 346 -49.97 29.36 16.17
CA GLY A 346 -51.36 28.91 15.96
C GLY A 346 -51.53 27.51 15.35
N GLY A 347 -50.45 26.81 15.03
CA GLY A 347 -50.53 25.59 14.22
C GLY A 347 -50.75 25.88 12.74
N GLY A 348 -51.08 24.85 11.97
CA GLY A 348 -51.26 24.97 10.53
C GLY A 348 -51.64 23.67 9.84
N THR A 349 -51.86 23.79 8.55
CA THR A 349 -52.21 22.69 7.65
C THR A 349 -51.04 22.38 6.72
N VAL A 350 -50.76 21.10 6.55
CA VAL A 350 -49.89 20.59 5.48
C VAL A 350 -50.76 19.86 4.46
N TRP A 351 -50.61 20.23 3.20
CA TRP A 351 -51.24 19.58 2.06
C TRP A 351 -50.21 18.79 1.27
N ILE A 352 -50.52 17.55 0.96
CA ILE A 352 -49.73 16.72 0.04
C ILE A 352 -50.64 16.35 -1.13
N LEU A 353 -50.33 16.85 -2.32
CA LEU A 353 -51.14 16.64 -3.52
C LEU A 353 -50.32 15.99 -4.62
N ALA A 354 -50.94 15.07 -5.37
CA ALA A 354 -50.41 14.60 -6.65
C ALA A 354 -51.43 14.80 -7.76
N ARG A 355 -50.98 15.36 -8.89
CA ARG A 355 -51.80 15.60 -10.08
C ARG A 355 -51.05 15.18 -11.32
N GLN A 356 -51.77 14.57 -12.26
CA GLN A 356 -51.25 14.37 -13.60
C GLN A 356 -51.39 15.68 -14.38
N VAL A 357 -50.31 16.11 -15.03
CA VAL A 357 -50.24 17.29 -15.88
C VAL A 357 -49.61 16.83 -17.20
N ASP A 358 -50.43 16.69 -18.24
CA ASP A 358 -50.04 16.11 -19.53
C ASP A 358 -49.34 14.74 -19.36
N SER A 359 -48.07 14.64 -19.77
CA SER A 359 -47.22 13.46 -19.65
C SER A 359 -46.38 13.40 -18.37
N ALA A 360 -46.60 14.32 -17.42
CA ALA A 360 -45.87 14.42 -16.18
C ALA A 360 -46.80 14.28 -14.96
N VAL A 361 -46.20 14.01 -13.80
CA VAL A 361 -46.87 14.00 -12.51
C VAL A 361 -46.26 15.08 -11.64
N ALA A 362 -47.10 16.00 -11.18
CA ALA A 362 -46.75 17.05 -10.25
C ALA A 362 -47.11 16.62 -8.84
N VAL A 363 -46.10 16.49 -7.98
CA VAL A 363 -46.24 16.24 -6.54
C VAL A 363 -45.96 17.53 -5.80
N THR A 364 -46.94 18.03 -5.06
CA THR A 364 -46.87 19.29 -4.33
C THR A 364 -47.01 19.06 -2.83
N VAL A 365 -46.10 19.64 -2.06
CA VAL A 365 -46.25 19.81 -0.62
C VAL A 365 -46.45 21.29 -0.36
N ALA A 366 -47.58 21.64 0.26
CA ALA A 366 -47.90 23.01 0.61
C ALA A 366 -48.19 23.14 2.11
N ASP A 367 -47.90 24.31 2.67
CA ASP A 367 -48.22 24.67 4.04
C ASP A 367 -48.89 26.03 4.12
N ASP A 368 -49.60 26.29 5.23
CA ASP A 368 -50.14 27.61 5.58
C ASP A 368 -49.28 28.37 6.60
N GLY A 369 -48.01 27.98 6.72
CA GLY A 369 -47.07 28.49 7.68
C GLY A 369 -46.69 29.96 7.47
N ARG A 370 -45.55 30.35 8.01
CA ARG A 370 -45.06 31.75 7.95
C ARG A 370 -44.66 32.25 6.56
N GLY A 371 -44.54 31.36 5.56
CA GLY A 371 -44.10 31.72 4.22
C GLY A 371 -42.60 32.02 4.13
N PHE A 372 -42.16 32.62 3.03
CA PHE A 372 -40.77 33.07 2.85
C PHE A 372 -40.50 34.30 3.73
N THR A 373 -39.75 34.16 4.81
CA THR A 373 -39.27 35.30 5.60
C THR A 373 -37.93 35.81 5.08
N ALA A 374 -37.69 37.13 5.14
CA ALA A 374 -36.41 37.74 4.75
C ALA A 374 -35.22 37.27 5.61
N GLU A 375 -35.48 36.80 6.82
CA GLU A 375 -34.50 36.21 7.76
C GLU A 375 -34.38 34.67 7.62
N GLY A 376 -35.25 34.05 6.83
CA GLY A 376 -35.39 32.59 6.69
C GLY A 376 -34.62 31.99 5.52
N GLY A 377 -33.54 32.63 5.08
CA GLY A 377 -32.61 32.07 4.12
C GLY A 377 -31.84 30.90 4.74
N GLY A 378 -32.47 29.72 4.84
CA GLY A 378 -31.71 28.48 4.91
C GLY A 378 -30.65 28.51 3.80
N THR A 379 -29.46 27.96 4.05
CA THR A 379 -28.19 28.13 3.30
C THR A 379 -28.24 27.88 1.77
N GLY A 380 -29.41 27.63 1.19
CA GLY A 380 -29.62 27.23 -0.20
C GLY A 380 -29.22 25.78 -0.45
N VAL A 381 -28.55 25.13 0.52
CA VAL A 381 -27.98 23.79 0.39
C VAL A 381 -29.07 22.74 0.20
N GLY A 382 -30.15 22.78 0.99
CA GLY A 382 -31.25 21.81 0.87
C GLY A 382 -31.97 21.88 -0.50
N LEU A 383 -32.27 23.09 -0.97
CA LEU A 383 -32.92 23.33 -2.26
C LEU A 383 -31.98 23.02 -3.45
N ARG A 384 -30.68 23.32 -3.32
CA ARG A 384 -29.66 22.94 -4.31
C ARG A 384 -29.49 21.42 -4.37
N ASN A 385 -29.51 20.73 -3.24
CA ASN A 385 -29.45 19.27 -3.18
C ASN A 385 -30.67 18.63 -3.84
N VAL A 386 -31.88 19.16 -3.60
CA VAL A 386 -33.11 18.73 -4.28
C VAL A 386 -32.98 18.86 -5.80
N ARG A 387 -32.53 20.02 -6.30
CA ARG A 387 -32.33 20.25 -7.74
C ARG A 387 -31.26 19.33 -8.34
N GLU A 388 -30.13 19.17 -7.66
CA GLU A 388 -29.04 18.32 -8.15
C GLU A 388 -29.44 16.84 -8.19
N ARG A 389 -30.16 16.35 -7.16
CA ARG A 389 -30.68 14.97 -7.15
C ARG A 389 -31.68 14.73 -8.28
N LEU A 390 -32.56 15.69 -8.56
CA LEU A 390 -33.49 15.59 -9.70
C LEU A 390 -32.74 15.58 -11.03
N ARG A 391 -31.70 16.42 -11.18
CA ARG A 391 -30.85 16.46 -12.38
C ARG A 391 -30.10 15.15 -12.60
N LEU A 392 -29.59 14.52 -11.54
CA LEU A 392 -28.91 13.23 -11.62
C LEU A 392 -29.87 12.07 -11.97
N ALA A 393 -31.10 12.09 -11.43
CA ALA A 393 -32.06 11.01 -11.63
C ALA A 393 -32.85 11.10 -12.95
N TYR A 394 -33.19 12.31 -13.40
CA TYR A 394 -34.08 12.53 -14.55
C TYR A 394 -33.53 13.52 -15.60
N GLY A 395 -32.31 14.03 -15.42
CA GLY A 395 -31.74 15.03 -16.32
C GLY A 395 -32.62 16.28 -16.39
N ASN A 396 -33.03 16.64 -17.61
CA ASN A 396 -33.92 17.79 -17.86
C ASN A 396 -35.42 17.42 -17.88
N ALA A 397 -35.78 16.15 -17.63
CA ALA A 397 -37.16 15.69 -17.67
C ALA A 397 -37.93 15.92 -16.36
N ALA A 398 -37.25 16.33 -15.29
CA ALA A 398 -37.86 16.70 -14.02
C ALA A 398 -37.57 18.16 -13.66
N SER A 399 -38.49 18.79 -12.93
CA SER A 399 -38.32 20.16 -12.47
C SER A 399 -38.78 20.34 -11.03
N PHE A 400 -38.21 21.34 -10.36
CA PHE A 400 -38.58 21.71 -9.01
C PHE A 400 -38.88 23.22 -8.94
N SER A 401 -40.07 23.55 -8.47
CA SER A 401 -40.52 24.92 -8.23
C SER A 401 -40.94 25.11 -6.78
N ILE A 402 -40.71 26.29 -6.24
CA ILE A 402 -41.17 26.69 -4.91
C ILE A 402 -41.79 28.07 -5.02
N VAL A 403 -43.01 28.22 -4.53
CA VAL A 403 -43.81 29.45 -4.64
C VAL A 403 -44.45 29.77 -3.31
N ALA A 404 -44.86 31.04 -3.12
CA ALA A 404 -45.59 31.43 -1.92
C ALA A 404 -47.01 30.84 -1.99
N ASN A 405 -47.50 30.31 -0.87
CA ASN A 405 -48.87 29.85 -0.76
C ASN A 405 -49.78 30.97 -0.27
N PHE A 406 -51.05 30.96 -0.68
CA PHE A 406 -52.04 31.99 -0.33
C PHE A 406 -53.06 31.43 0.68
N PRO A 407 -53.45 32.18 1.73
CA PRO A 407 -53.04 33.55 2.09
C PRO A 407 -51.65 33.66 2.74
N SER A 408 -51.07 32.55 3.21
CA SER A 408 -49.71 32.48 3.76
C SER A 408 -49.11 31.09 3.55
N GLY A 409 -47.78 30.96 3.68
CA GLY A 409 -47.06 29.68 3.61
C GLY A 409 -46.27 29.49 2.32
N VAL A 410 -45.87 28.25 2.06
CA VAL A 410 -45.05 27.88 0.89
C VAL A 410 -45.66 26.66 0.20
N ALA A 411 -45.54 26.60 -1.13
CA ALA A 411 -45.87 25.43 -1.93
C ALA A 411 -44.64 25.00 -2.74
N ALA A 412 -44.17 23.79 -2.49
CA ALA A 412 -43.04 23.17 -3.18
C ALA A 412 -43.55 22.04 -4.08
N THR A 413 -43.29 22.15 -5.38
CA THR A 413 -43.75 21.21 -6.41
C THR A 413 -42.58 20.56 -7.12
N ILE A 414 -42.58 19.24 -7.18
CA ILE A 414 -41.69 18.42 -8.01
C ILE A 414 -42.53 17.86 -9.17
N MET A 415 -42.06 18.07 -10.39
CA MET A 415 -42.60 17.42 -11.58
C MET A 415 -41.65 16.32 -12.04
N VAL A 416 -42.18 15.11 -12.23
CA VAL A 416 -41.47 13.96 -12.79
C VAL A 416 -42.21 13.42 -14.01
N PRO A 417 -41.54 12.79 -14.99
CA PRO A 417 -42.21 12.15 -16.11
C PRO A 417 -43.08 10.97 -15.62
N ASN A 418 -44.26 10.80 -16.22
CA ASN A 418 -45.16 9.69 -15.91
C ASN A 418 -44.68 8.38 -16.58
N ALA A 419 -43.54 7.85 -16.14
CA ALA A 419 -43.01 6.58 -16.59
C ALA A 419 -43.57 5.46 -15.69
N VAL A 420 -44.77 4.97 -16.01
CA VAL A 420 -45.27 3.72 -15.45
C VAL A 420 -44.43 2.59 -16.08
N ASN A 421 -43.36 2.17 -15.39
CA ASN A 421 -42.45 1.07 -15.76
C ASN A 421 -41.74 1.17 -17.12
N SER A 422 -40.75 2.07 -17.26
CA SER A 422 -39.76 2.00 -18.35
C SER A 422 -38.34 1.74 -17.83
N THR A 423 -38.14 0.70 -17.02
CA THR A 423 -36.80 0.23 -16.64
C THR A 423 -36.24 -0.85 -17.58
N ALA A 424 -36.86 -1.08 -18.73
CA ALA A 424 -36.31 -2.01 -19.73
C ALA A 424 -35.29 -1.38 -20.70
N ASP A 425 -35.31 -0.06 -20.93
CA ASP A 425 -34.57 0.52 -22.08
C ASP A 425 -33.37 1.42 -21.72
N ALA A 426 -33.07 1.67 -20.45
CA ALA A 426 -32.01 2.63 -20.07
C ALA A 426 -30.62 2.04 -19.75
N VAL A 427 -30.44 0.71 -19.78
CA VAL A 427 -29.14 0.06 -19.49
C VAL A 427 -28.33 -0.28 -20.77
N GLY A 428 -28.89 -0.05 -21.96
CA GLY A 428 -28.30 -0.48 -23.23
C GLY A 428 -27.45 0.55 -24.01
N GLY A 429 -26.81 1.52 -23.36
CA GLY A 429 -26.24 2.65 -24.11
C GLY A 429 -25.01 3.35 -23.52
N HIS A 430 -23.99 2.62 -23.08
CA HIS A 430 -22.64 3.19 -22.93
C HIS A 430 -21.53 2.12 -23.00
N HIS A 431 -21.42 1.47 -24.15
CA HIS A 431 -20.17 0.87 -24.62
C HIS A 431 -20.14 0.94 -26.15
N ALA A 432 -19.59 2.04 -26.67
CA ALA A 432 -18.99 2.13 -27.99
C ALA A 432 -17.86 3.15 -27.92
#